data_AF-A0A382JVH8-F1
#
_entry.id   AF-A0A382JVH8-F1
#
_cell.length_a   1.000
_cell.length_b   1.000
_cell.length_c   1.000
_cell.angle_alpha   90.00
_cell.angle_beta   90.00
_cell.angle_gamma   90.00
#
_symmetry.space_group_name_H-M   'P 1'
#
loop_
_entity.id
_entity.type
_entity.pdbx_description
1 polymer ?
#
loop_
_entity_poly.entity_id
_entity_poly.type
_entity_poly.pdbx_seq_one_letter_code
_entity_poly.pdbx_strand_id
1 'polypeptide(L)'
;MQIKIKAGSYKIRGKDVELTGMVFPLVEHFKVGAQGGYVTVDGRAIAGFPDRNIKIRVDGPNDYEKTSAKTTKREESDEEVIDRLRERFDILEDMTKACKKGTVRAMIVTGPPGVGKSFGVEKVLNKHELVHDIAGDGRPMKFEFVKGAMSAIGLYCKLFNYADKDNVLVFDDCDSVLQDDLSLNILKAALDSKKSRKICWNTDSFKLRNEGVPDHFEFKGSAIFITNIKFEHVKSKKLRDHLLAIES
;
A
#
# COMPACT_ATOMS: atom_id res chain seq x y z
N MET A 1 5.22 -25.04 -15.95
CA MET A 1 4.32 -25.81 -16.83
C MET A 1 2.92 -25.21 -16.69
N GLN A 2 2.12 -25.13 -17.76
CA GLN A 2 0.74 -24.63 -17.66
C GLN A 2 -0.27 -25.77 -17.75
N ILE A 3 -1.35 -25.65 -16.99
CA ILE A 3 -2.47 -26.59 -17.01
C ILE A 3 -3.79 -25.87 -17.26
N LYS A 4 -4.69 -26.52 -18.00
CA LYS A 4 -6.07 -26.11 -18.21
C LYS A 4 -6.97 -26.97 -17.33
N ILE A 5 -7.86 -26.35 -16.57
CA ILE A 5 -8.86 -27.06 -15.76
C ILE A 5 -10.00 -27.51 -16.68
N LYS A 6 -10.37 -28.80 -16.64
CA LYS A 6 -11.53 -29.36 -17.34
C LYS A 6 -12.77 -29.40 -16.46
N ALA A 7 -12.59 -29.76 -15.19
CA ALA A 7 -13.64 -29.74 -14.18
C ALA A 7 -12.98 -29.42 -12.84
N GLY A 8 -13.49 -28.44 -12.11
CA GLY A 8 -12.93 -28.09 -10.82
C GLY A 8 -13.42 -26.77 -10.31
N SER A 9 -13.37 -26.61 -8.98
CA SER A 9 -13.86 -25.44 -8.29
C SER A 9 -12.86 -24.92 -7.26
N TYR A 10 -12.99 -23.64 -6.97
CA TYR A 10 -12.25 -23.00 -5.90
C TYR A 10 -13.15 -22.01 -5.15
N LYS A 11 -13.00 -21.97 -3.83
CA LYS A 11 -13.73 -21.01 -2.99
C LYS A 11 -13.07 -19.64 -3.04
N ILE A 12 -13.70 -18.71 -3.77
CA ILE A 12 -13.32 -17.30 -3.76
C ILE A 12 -14.25 -16.61 -2.76
N ARG A 13 -13.68 -16.09 -1.67
CA ARG A 13 -14.43 -15.39 -0.60
C ARG A 13 -15.66 -16.17 -0.10
N GLY A 14 -15.53 -17.49 0.03
CA GLY A 14 -16.59 -18.37 0.54
C GLY A 14 -17.61 -18.83 -0.50
N LYS A 15 -17.62 -18.28 -1.72
CA LYS A 15 -18.45 -18.75 -2.83
C LYS A 15 -17.66 -19.76 -3.69
N ASP A 16 -18.26 -20.90 -4.01
CA ASP A 16 -17.68 -21.87 -4.93
C ASP A 16 -17.78 -21.32 -6.37
N VAL A 17 -16.64 -21.20 -7.03
CA VAL A 17 -16.55 -20.74 -8.42
C VAL A 17 -15.99 -21.87 -9.27
N GLU A 18 -16.70 -22.24 -10.34
CA GLU A 18 -16.20 -23.18 -11.33
C GLU A 18 -15.08 -22.55 -12.16
N LEU A 19 -14.00 -23.30 -12.32
CA LEU A 19 -12.80 -22.85 -13.02
C LEU A 19 -12.61 -23.54 -14.37
N THR A 20 -13.65 -24.21 -14.87
CA THR A 20 -13.64 -24.92 -16.15
C THR A 20 -13.16 -24.03 -17.28
N GLY A 21 -12.12 -24.48 -18.00
CA GLY A 21 -11.51 -23.77 -19.11
C GLY A 21 -10.39 -22.79 -18.72
N MET A 22 -10.23 -22.47 -17.45
CA MET A 22 -9.16 -21.57 -16.98
C MET A 22 -7.79 -22.23 -17.04
N VAL A 23 -6.77 -21.43 -17.31
CA VAL A 23 -5.37 -21.87 -17.47
C VAL A 23 -4.51 -21.27 -16.36
N PHE A 24 -3.79 -22.12 -15.64
CA PHE A 24 -2.91 -21.72 -14.55
C PHE A 24 -1.50 -22.30 -14.69
N PRO A 25 -0.46 -21.65 -14.14
CA PRO A 25 0.83 -22.30 -13.91
C PRO A 25 0.70 -23.39 -12.84
N LEU A 26 1.10 -24.62 -13.18
CA LEU A 26 1.13 -25.72 -12.23
C LEU A 26 2.29 -25.55 -11.24
N VAL A 27 1.99 -25.75 -9.95
CA VAL A 27 2.98 -25.82 -8.87
C VAL A 27 3.16 -27.26 -8.40
N GLU A 28 2.07 -27.96 -8.09
CA GLU A 28 2.09 -29.37 -7.73
C GLU A 28 0.99 -30.15 -8.45
N HIS A 29 1.34 -31.36 -8.89
CA HIS A 29 0.41 -32.32 -9.45
C HIS A 29 -0.69 -32.74 -8.46
N PHE A 30 -1.71 -33.40 -9.00
CA PHE A 30 -2.83 -33.95 -8.25
C PHE A 30 -2.40 -34.66 -6.95
N LYS A 31 -3.06 -34.32 -5.85
CA LYS A 31 -2.95 -34.98 -4.56
C LYS A 31 -4.34 -35.15 -3.97
N VAL A 32 -4.49 -36.16 -3.12
CA VAL A 32 -5.72 -36.35 -2.33
C VAL A 32 -5.45 -35.83 -0.92
N GLY A 33 -6.28 -34.91 -0.46
CA GLY A 33 -6.24 -34.38 0.91
C GLY A 33 -7.48 -34.78 1.69
N ALA A 34 -7.60 -34.25 2.91
CA ALA A 34 -8.74 -34.50 3.80
C ALA A 34 -10.10 -34.06 3.23
N GLN A 35 -10.12 -33.16 2.24
CA GLN A 35 -11.34 -32.63 1.60
C GLN A 35 -11.53 -33.13 0.15
N GLY A 36 -10.83 -34.20 -0.24
CA GLY A 36 -10.89 -34.76 -1.61
C GLY A 36 -9.66 -34.43 -2.46
N GLY A 37 -9.80 -34.65 -3.77
CA GLY A 37 -8.76 -34.41 -4.75
C GLY A 37 -8.51 -32.93 -5.00
N TYR A 38 -7.24 -32.55 -5.22
CA TYR A 38 -6.89 -31.19 -5.58
C TYR A 38 -5.61 -31.13 -6.42
N VAL A 39 -5.46 -30.04 -7.16
CA VAL A 39 -4.22 -29.65 -7.86
C VAL A 39 -3.74 -28.29 -7.34
N THR A 40 -2.42 -28.12 -7.16
CA THR A 40 -1.86 -26.87 -6.65
C THR A 40 -1.34 -26.02 -7.82
N VAL A 41 -1.85 -24.79 -7.93
CA VAL A 41 -1.49 -23.86 -9.00
C VAL A 41 -1.07 -22.50 -8.44
N ASP A 42 -0.39 -21.71 -9.25
CA ASP A 42 0.01 -20.35 -8.89
C ASP A 42 -1.16 -19.38 -9.09
N GLY A 43 -1.81 -18.98 -7.99
CA GLY A 43 -2.93 -18.02 -8.01
C GLY A 43 -2.50 -16.60 -8.37
N ARG A 44 -1.22 -16.26 -8.17
CA ARG A 44 -0.68 -14.91 -8.44
C ARG A 44 -0.72 -14.55 -9.93
N ALA A 45 -0.76 -15.56 -10.78
CA ALA A 45 -0.77 -15.40 -12.23
C ALA A 45 -2.13 -14.91 -12.77
N ILE A 46 -3.21 -14.94 -11.96
CA ILE A 46 -4.57 -14.58 -12.39
C ILE A 46 -5.18 -13.54 -11.45
N ALA A 47 -5.57 -12.39 -12.01
CA ALA A 47 -6.31 -11.37 -11.28
C ALA A 47 -7.62 -11.92 -10.70
N GLY A 48 -7.92 -11.58 -9.45
CA GLY A 48 -9.09 -12.09 -8.72
C GLY A 48 -8.81 -13.31 -7.84
N PHE A 49 -7.63 -13.93 -7.95
CA PHE A 49 -7.18 -14.96 -7.01
C PHE A 49 -6.21 -14.39 -5.97
N PRO A 50 -6.07 -15.05 -4.80
CA PRO A 50 -5.10 -14.65 -3.78
C PRO A 50 -3.66 -14.60 -4.32
N ASP A 51 -2.85 -13.69 -3.77
CA ASP A 51 -1.42 -13.56 -4.09
C ASP A 51 -0.57 -14.68 -3.44
N ARG A 52 -0.94 -15.94 -3.69
CA ARG A 52 -0.29 -17.16 -3.20
C ARG A 52 -0.68 -18.38 -4.03
N ASN A 53 -0.04 -19.52 -3.76
CA ASN A 53 -0.47 -20.80 -4.31
C ASN A 53 -1.87 -21.17 -3.81
N ILE A 54 -2.70 -21.69 -4.71
CA ILE A 54 -4.08 -22.12 -4.42
C ILE A 54 -4.26 -23.59 -4.76
N LYS A 55 -5.16 -24.25 -4.02
CA LYS A 55 -5.55 -25.65 -4.25
C LYS A 55 -6.91 -25.67 -4.94
N ILE A 56 -6.94 -25.99 -6.23
CA ILE A 56 -8.19 -26.15 -6.98
C ILE A 56 -8.70 -27.56 -6.71
N ARG A 57 -9.96 -27.67 -6.28
CA ARG A 57 -10.62 -28.97 -6.06
C ARG A 57 -10.92 -29.60 -7.42
N VAL A 58 -10.50 -30.85 -7.58
CA VAL A 58 -10.70 -31.66 -8.79
C VAL A 58 -10.93 -33.10 -8.35
N ASP A 59 -11.76 -33.85 -9.06
CA ASP A 59 -12.12 -35.22 -8.64
C ASP A 59 -11.00 -36.22 -8.96
N GLY A 60 -10.21 -35.97 -10.00
CA GLY A 60 -9.10 -36.81 -10.39
C GLY A 60 -8.06 -36.17 -11.32
N PRO A 61 -7.01 -36.93 -11.68
CA PRO A 61 -5.93 -36.46 -12.55
C PRO A 61 -6.36 -36.08 -13.97
N ASN A 62 -7.51 -36.56 -14.43
CA ASN A 62 -8.05 -36.30 -15.77
C ASN A 62 -8.81 -34.98 -15.87
N ASP A 63 -9.10 -34.33 -14.73
CA ASP A 63 -9.89 -33.10 -14.66
C ASP A 63 -9.05 -31.84 -14.91
N TYR A 64 -7.77 -32.02 -15.23
CA TYR A 64 -6.92 -30.99 -15.80
C TYR A 64 -6.00 -31.58 -16.86
N GLU A 65 -5.51 -30.75 -17.76
CA GLU A 65 -4.57 -31.17 -18.80
C GLU A 65 -3.44 -30.19 -18.97
N LYS A 66 -2.29 -30.67 -19.46
CA LYS A 66 -1.19 -29.79 -19.86
C LYS A 66 -1.62 -28.95 -21.05
N THR A 67 -1.27 -27.67 -21.04
CA THR A 67 -1.55 -26.76 -22.16
C THR A 67 -0.37 -25.83 -22.42
N SER A 68 -0.30 -25.31 -23.65
CA SER A 68 0.59 -24.23 -24.05
C SER A 68 -0.11 -22.86 -24.08
N ALA A 69 -1.43 -22.83 -23.86
CA ALA A 69 -2.22 -21.59 -23.82
C ALA A 69 -1.72 -20.66 -22.71
N LYS A 70 -1.79 -19.34 -22.92
CA LYS A 70 -1.43 -18.36 -21.88
C LYS A 70 -2.43 -18.37 -20.73
N THR A 71 -1.97 -18.00 -19.54
CA THR A 71 -2.81 -17.82 -18.36
C THR A 71 -4.03 -16.95 -18.65
N THR A 72 -5.22 -17.42 -18.26
CA THR A 72 -6.48 -16.71 -18.48
C THR A 72 -6.60 -15.50 -17.56
N LYS A 73 -7.23 -14.41 -18.03
CA LYS A 73 -7.72 -13.32 -17.19
C LYS A 73 -9.18 -13.61 -16.84
N ARG A 74 -9.52 -13.59 -15.55
CA ARG A 74 -10.91 -13.68 -15.11
C ARG A 74 -11.56 -12.30 -15.21
N GLU A 75 -12.73 -12.22 -15.81
CA GLU A 75 -13.61 -11.05 -15.68
C GLU A 75 -14.37 -11.21 -14.36
N GLU A 76 -14.17 -10.27 -13.44
CA GLU A 76 -14.90 -10.23 -12.16
C GLU A 76 -16.30 -9.69 -12.42
N SER A 77 -17.31 -10.23 -11.71
CA SER A 77 -18.65 -9.62 -11.75
C SER A 77 -18.67 -8.27 -11.04
N ASP A 78 -19.64 -7.42 -11.36
CA ASP A 78 -19.82 -6.12 -10.71
C ASP A 78 -19.92 -6.24 -9.18
N GLU A 79 -20.63 -7.27 -8.69
CA GLU A 79 -20.73 -7.56 -7.25
C GLU A 79 -19.36 -7.88 -6.63
N GLU A 80 -18.56 -8.74 -7.27
CA GLU A 80 -17.22 -9.10 -6.79
C GLU A 80 -16.26 -7.91 -6.78
N VAL A 81 -16.40 -7.02 -7.77
CA VAL A 81 -15.64 -5.78 -7.87
C VAL A 81 -16.02 -4.84 -6.73
N ILE A 82 -17.32 -4.65 -6.46
CA ILE A 82 -17.82 -3.81 -5.36
C ILE A 82 -17.32 -4.34 -4.01
N ASP A 83 -17.46 -5.63 -3.75
CA ASP A 83 -17.01 -6.22 -2.48
C ASP A 83 -15.50 -6.09 -2.30
N ARG A 84 -14.71 -6.29 -3.37
CA ARG A 84 -13.26 -6.04 -3.32
C ARG A 84 -12.93 -4.58 -3.04
N LEU A 85 -13.63 -3.65 -3.66
CA LEU A 85 -13.41 -2.22 -3.43
C LEU A 85 -13.70 -1.87 -1.98
N ARG A 86 -14.81 -2.37 -1.40
CA ARG A 86 -15.14 -2.19 0.02
C ARG A 86 -14.05 -2.71 0.95
N GLU A 87 -13.62 -3.97 0.78
CA GLU A 87 -12.53 -4.54 1.57
C GLU A 87 -11.26 -3.68 1.52
N ARG A 88 -10.90 -3.16 0.34
CA ARG A 88 -9.73 -2.28 0.17
C ARG A 88 -9.91 -0.93 0.86
N PHE A 89 -11.11 -0.38 0.86
CA PHE A 89 -11.41 0.86 1.58
C PHE A 89 -11.34 0.66 3.10
N ASP A 90 -11.83 -0.47 3.62
CA ASP A 90 -11.73 -0.77 5.05
C ASP A 90 -10.27 -0.86 5.49
N ILE A 91 -9.42 -1.52 4.69
CA ILE A 91 -7.97 -1.55 4.92
C ILE A 91 -7.38 -0.14 4.91
N LEU A 92 -7.76 0.71 3.95
CA LEU A 92 -7.31 2.10 3.88
C LEU A 92 -7.70 2.88 5.13
N GLU A 93 -8.93 2.72 5.62
CA GLU A 93 -9.38 3.38 6.85
C GLU A 93 -8.57 2.92 8.07
N ASP A 94 -8.37 1.61 8.24
CA ASP A 94 -7.64 1.06 9.38
C ASP A 94 -6.16 1.43 9.37
N MET A 95 -5.52 1.41 8.21
CA MET A 95 -4.13 1.85 8.06
C MET A 95 -3.99 3.36 8.32
N THR A 96 -4.97 4.18 7.90
CA THR A 96 -4.98 5.62 8.22
C THR A 96 -5.09 5.86 9.72
N LYS A 97 -5.94 5.10 10.43
CA LYS A 97 -6.03 5.15 11.91
C LYS A 97 -4.71 4.73 12.56
N ALA A 98 -4.04 3.71 12.03
CA ALA A 98 -2.74 3.24 12.54
C ALA A 98 -1.63 4.28 12.34
N CYS A 99 -1.64 5.02 11.24
CA CYS A 99 -0.75 6.17 11.02
C CYS A 99 -1.01 7.27 12.04
N LYS A 100 -2.28 7.61 12.26
CA LYS A 100 -2.68 8.63 13.23
C LYS A 100 -2.23 8.30 14.66
N LYS A 101 -2.29 7.03 15.06
CA LYS A 101 -1.81 6.54 16.37
C LYS A 101 -0.28 6.46 16.48
N GLY A 102 0.46 6.67 15.39
CA GLY A 102 1.91 6.52 15.31
C GLY A 102 2.40 5.06 15.32
N THR A 103 1.50 4.08 15.25
CA THR A 103 1.88 2.65 15.12
C THR A 103 2.49 2.38 13.76
N VAL A 104 1.93 3.02 12.72
CA VAL A 104 2.47 3.01 11.36
C VAL A 104 3.12 4.36 11.10
N ARG A 105 4.37 4.36 10.63
CA ARG A 105 5.15 5.60 10.40
C ARG A 105 4.93 6.15 9.01
N ALA A 106 4.81 5.25 8.04
CA ALA A 106 4.62 5.57 6.64
C ALA A 106 3.53 4.67 6.07
N MET A 107 2.64 5.25 5.27
CA MET A 107 1.70 4.50 4.44
C MET A 107 1.77 5.05 3.02
N ILE A 108 1.82 4.15 2.04
CA ILE A 108 1.71 4.52 0.63
C ILE A 108 0.41 3.95 0.08
N VAL A 109 -0.44 4.82 -0.46
CA VAL A 109 -1.73 4.48 -1.05
C VAL A 109 -1.65 4.68 -2.55
N THR A 110 -1.70 3.57 -3.28
CA THR A 110 -1.71 3.57 -4.75
C THR A 110 -3.02 3.03 -5.30
N GLY A 111 -3.40 3.46 -6.49
CA GLY A 111 -4.58 2.97 -7.18
C GLY A 111 -4.96 3.85 -8.35
N PRO A 112 -5.94 3.46 -9.19
CA PRO A 112 -6.39 4.27 -10.32
C PRO A 112 -6.83 5.68 -9.88
N PRO A 113 -6.76 6.69 -10.76
CA PRO A 113 -7.34 8.00 -10.49
C PRO A 113 -8.86 7.89 -10.30
N GLY A 114 -9.45 8.78 -9.49
CA GLY A 114 -10.91 8.85 -9.30
C GLY A 114 -11.52 7.84 -8.32
N VAL A 115 -10.73 6.91 -7.76
CA VAL A 115 -11.22 5.93 -6.77
C VAL A 115 -11.35 6.47 -5.34
N GLY A 116 -11.31 7.79 -5.13
CA GLY A 116 -11.58 8.39 -3.82
C GLY A 116 -10.55 8.18 -2.71
N LYS A 117 -9.27 7.90 -3.05
CA LYS A 117 -8.18 7.67 -2.06
C LYS A 117 -8.02 8.84 -1.09
N SER A 118 -7.85 10.06 -1.62
CA SER A 118 -7.66 11.28 -0.85
C SER A 118 -8.87 11.56 0.04
N PHE A 119 -10.07 11.39 -0.49
CA PHE A 119 -11.32 11.52 0.26
C PHE A 119 -11.43 10.52 1.42
N GLY A 120 -11.03 9.26 1.19
CA GLY A 120 -11.02 8.23 2.24
C GLY A 120 -10.09 8.59 3.40
N VAL A 121 -8.86 9.00 3.09
CA VAL A 121 -7.88 9.43 4.11
C VAL A 121 -8.37 10.67 4.85
N GLU A 122 -8.84 11.68 4.11
CA GLU A 122 -9.35 12.94 4.66
C GLU A 122 -10.54 12.72 5.61
N LYS A 123 -11.50 11.88 5.23
CA LYS A 123 -12.65 11.53 6.07
C LYS A 123 -12.23 10.92 7.41
N VAL A 124 -11.24 10.02 7.39
CA VAL A 124 -10.75 9.36 8.62
C VAL A 124 -10.01 10.34 9.51
N LEU A 125 -9.13 11.17 8.95
CA LEU A 125 -8.36 12.16 9.71
C LEU A 125 -9.28 13.22 10.35
N ASN A 126 -10.23 13.76 9.60
CA ASN A 126 -11.22 14.72 10.11
C ASN A 126 -12.10 14.14 11.24
N LYS A 127 -12.55 12.89 11.11
CA LYS A 127 -13.36 12.24 12.14
C LYS A 127 -12.60 12.11 13.46
N HIS A 128 -11.30 11.85 13.40
CA HIS A 128 -10.45 11.75 14.59
C HIS A 128 -10.15 13.09 15.23
N GLU A 129 -10.04 14.17 14.44
CA GLU A 129 -9.86 15.54 14.97
C GLU A 129 -11.10 15.98 15.77
N LEU A 130 -12.30 15.81 15.21
CA LEU A 130 -13.56 16.12 15.89
C LEU A 130 -13.72 15.42 17.24
N VAL A 131 -13.36 14.13 17.32
CA VAL A 131 -13.44 13.36 18.57
C VAL A 131 -12.46 13.88 19.62
N HIS A 132 -11.27 14.31 19.20
CA HIS A 132 -10.24 14.82 20.11
C HIS A 132 -10.57 16.22 20.63
N ASP A 133 -11.10 17.10 19.77
CA ASP A 133 -11.56 18.44 20.17
C ASP A 133 -12.67 18.35 21.23
N ILE A 134 -13.54 17.34 21.13
CA ILE A 134 -14.57 17.05 22.14
C ILE A 134 -13.98 16.45 23.42
N ALA A 135 -12.91 15.65 23.31
CA ALA A 135 -12.29 14.95 24.45
C ALA A 135 -11.41 15.84 25.35
N GLY A 136 -11.06 17.06 24.92
CA GLY A 136 -10.42 18.05 25.79
C GLY A 136 -8.94 17.80 26.11
N ASP A 137 -8.26 16.91 25.37
CA ASP A 137 -6.85 16.53 25.60
C ASP A 137 -5.82 17.65 25.29
N GLY A 138 -6.28 18.84 24.89
CA GLY A 138 -5.49 20.08 24.85
C GLY A 138 -4.37 20.15 23.81
N ARG A 139 -4.09 19.07 23.08
CA ARG A 139 -3.11 19.04 21.99
C ARG A 139 -3.82 18.95 20.64
N PRO A 140 -3.90 20.04 19.85
CA PRO A 140 -4.47 19.94 18.51
C PRO A 140 -3.60 18.99 17.68
N MET A 141 -4.13 17.80 17.37
CA MET A 141 -3.42 16.82 16.55
C MET A 141 -3.48 17.27 15.09
N LYS A 142 -2.39 17.84 14.57
CA LYS A 142 -2.40 18.48 13.27
C LYS A 142 -2.22 17.44 12.16
N PHE A 143 -3.04 17.52 11.12
CA PHE A 143 -2.72 16.91 9.84
C PHE A 143 -2.75 17.94 8.74
N GLU A 144 -1.96 17.72 7.69
CA GLU A 144 -1.95 18.61 6.53
C GLU A 144 -1.84 17.83 5.24
N PHE A 145 -2.64 18.23 4.26
CA PHE A 145 -2.52 17.78 2.88
C PHE A 145 -1.56 18.69 2.13
N VAL A 146 -0.38 18.14 1.83
CA VAL A 146 0.59 18.72 0.91
C VAL A 146 0.22 18.29 -0.51
N LYS A 147 -0.18 19.25 -1.32
CA LYS A 147 -0.56 19.04 -2.72
C LYS A 147 0.49 19.65 -3.66
N GLY A 148 0.73 18.99 -4.79
CA GLY A 148 1.63 19.50 -5.84
C GLY A 148 3.11 19.32 -5.52
N ALA A 149 3.98 20.08 -6.20
CA ALA A 149 5.42 19.89 -6.09
C ALA A 149 6.02 20.50 -4.81
N MET A 150 6.96 19.78 -4.19
CA MET A 150 7.67 20.23 -2.99
C MET A 150 9.17 20.02 -3.17
N SER A 151 9.96 21.04 -2.83
CA SER A 151 11.42 20.93 -2.79
C SER A 151 11.87 20.23 -1.51
N ALA A 152 13.05 19.59 -1.54
CA ALA A 152 13.63 18.94 -0.36
C ALA A 152 13.73 19.86 0.88
N ILE A 153 14.06 21.14 0.66
CA ILE A 153 14.10 22.11 1.76
C ILE A 153 12.70 22.41 2.31
N GLY A 154 11.69 22.50 1.44
CA GLY A 154 10.29 22.67 1.87
C GLY A 154 9.78 21.45 2.63
N LEU A 155 10.17 20.24 2.19
CA LEU A 155 9.88 18.99 2.88
C LEU A 155 10.50 18.98 4.28
N TYR A 156 11.77 19.38 4.42
CA TYR A 156 12.45 19.46 5.71
C TYR A 156 11.72 20.41 6.68
N CYS A 157 11.36 21.61 6.23
CA CYS A 157 10.58 22.57 7.03
C CYS A 157 9.20 22.00 7.42
N LYS A 158 8.50 21.32 6.50
CA LYS A 158 7.20 20.71 6.80
C LYS A 158 7.33 19.58 7.81
N LEU A 159 8.33 18.72 7.70
CA LEU A 159 8.58 17.68 8.69
C LEU A 159 8.85 18.27 10.08
N PHE A 160 9.56 19.40 10.17
CA PHE A 160 9.78 20.09 11.44
C PHE A 160 8.47 20.62 12.04
N ASN A 161 7.64 21.30 11.24
CA ASN A 161 6.37 21.88 11.70
C ASN A 161 5.36 20.82 12.17
N TYR A 162 5.52 19.57 11.72
CA TYR A 162 4.69 18.42 12.08
C TYR A 162 5.51 17.32 12.78
N ALA A 163 6.58 17.70 13.48
CA ALA A 163 7.47 16.75 14.12
C ALA A 163 6.86 16.02 15.32
N ASP A 164 5.82 16.57 15.95
CA ASP A 164 5.22 15.97 17.13
C ASP A 164 4.52 14.63 16.86
N LYS A 165 4.37 13.84 17.93
CA LYS A 165 3.63 12.58 17.88
C LYS A 165 2.17 12.86 17.49
N ASP A 166 1.55 11.91 16.79
CA ASP A 166 0.15 11.94 16.37
C ASP A 166 -0.18 12.99 15.29
N ASN A 167 0.82 13.76 14.83
CA ASN A 167 0.73 14.56 13.63
C ASN A 167 0.91 13.70 12.38
N VAL A 168 0.18 14.06 11.32
CA VAL A 168 0.16 13.31 10.06
C VAL A 168 0.37 14.25 8.88
N LEU A 169 1.41 14.00 8.07
CA LEU A 169 1.59 14.67 6.79
C LEU A 169 1.04 13.81 5.67
N VAL A 170 0.11 14.33 4.88
CA VAL A 170 -0.45 13.64 3.72
C VAL A 170 0.09 14.27 2.45
N PHE A 171 0.94 13.56 1.74
CA PHE A 171 1.48 13.94 0.44
C PHE A 171 0.55 13.42 -0.66
N ASP A 172 -0.32 14.28 -1.17
CA ASP A 172 -1.33 13.94 -2.18
C ASP A 172 -0.90 14.45 -3.56
N ASP A 173 -0.70 13.53 -4.50
CA ASP A 173 -0.18 13.81 -5.85
C ASP A 173 1.20 14.52 -5.85
N CYS A 174 1.97 14.32 -4.78
CA CYS A 174 3.28 14.92 -4.58
C CYS A 174 4.40 14.01 -5.13
N ASP A 175 4.24 13.58 -6.38
CA ASP A 175 5.15 12.62 -7.02
C ASP A 175 6.62 13.10 -7.05
N SER A 176 6.83 14.42 -7.09
CA SER A 176 8.16 15.05 -7.06
C SER A 176 9.01 14.66 -5.84
N VAL A 177 8.40 14.52 -4.66
CA VAL A 177 9.10 14.15 -3.42
C VAL A 177 9.61 12.71 -3.48
N LEU A 178 8.87 11.85 -4.18
CA LEU A 178 9.24 10.44 -4.36
C LEU A 178 10.25 10.23 -5.50
N GLN A 179 10.56 11.26 -6.29
CA GLN A 179 11.49 11.19 -7.42
C GLN A 179 12.83 11.89 -7.14
N ASP A 180 12.87 12.81 -6.16
CA ASP A 180 14.07 13.54 -5.77
C ASP A 180 14.91 12.76 -4.74
N ASP A 181 16.19 12.53 -5.06
CA ASP A 181 17.12 11.77 -4.22
C ASP A 181 17.31 12.41 -2.83
N LEU A 182 17.37 13.74 -2.74
CA LEU A 182 17.56 14.44 -1.46
C LEU A 182 16.31 14.31 -0.59
N SER A 183 15.13 14.53 -1.17
CA SER A 183 13.84 14.34 -0.50
C SER A 183 13.67 12.91 0.03
N LEU A 184 14.03 11.90 -0.76
CA LEU A 184 13.99 10.50 -0.33
C LEU A 184 14.95 10.20 0.83
N ASN A 185 16.14 10.81 0.85
CA ASN A 185 17.06 10.64 1.99
C ASN A 185 16.51 11.26 3.27
N ILE A 186 15.85 12.42 3.17
CA ILE A 186 15.16 13.05 4.29
C ILE A 186 14.01 12.17 4.78
N LEU A 187 13.17 11.66 3.87
CA LEU A 187 12.07 10.76 4.20
C LEU A 187 12.55 9.46 4.86
N LYS A 188 13.66 8.87 4.38
CA LYS A 188 14.28 7.70 5.02
C LYS A 188 14.64 7.99 6.47
N ALA A 189 15.24 9.14 6.77
CA ALA A 189 15.57 9.51 8.14
C ALA A 189 14.30 9.77 8.98
N ALA A 190 13.28 10.38 8.38
CA ALA A 190 12.01 10.69 9.03
C ALA A 190 11.15 9.44 9.30
N LEU A 191 11.26 8.40 8.47
CA LEU A 191 10.38 7.23 8.47
C LEU A 191 11.11 5.93 8.84
N ASP A 192 12.41 6.00 9.17
CA ASP A 192 13.23 4.90 9.70
C ASP A 192 12.49 4.15 10.81
N SER A 193 12.73 2.85 10.97
CA SER A 193 12.17 1.94 11.97
C SER A 193 12.75 2.09 13.39
N LYS A 194 13.83 2.88 13.57
CA LYS A 194 14.45 3.17 14.88
C LYS A 194 13.54 3.91 15.86
N LYS A 195 13.78 3.76 17.17
CA LYS A 195 12.98 4.44 18.23
C LYS A 195 13.04 5.97 18.16
N SER A 196 14.20 6.53 17.84
CA SER A 196 14.43 7.97 17.66
C SER A 196 14.79 8.22 16.19
N ARG A 197 14.04 9.10 15.55
CA ARG A 197 14.17 9.43 14.12
C ARG A 197 14.69 10.85 13.99
N LYS A 198 16.01 10.99 14.11
CA LYS A 198 16.67 12.30 14.01
C LYS A 198 16.93 12.61 12.53
N ILE A 199 16.40 13.73 12.07
CA ILE A 199 16.65 14.26 10.74
C ILE A 199 17.71 15.36 10.89
N CYS A 200 18.69 15.40 9.99
CA CYS A 200 19.75 16.40 9.99
C CYS A 200 19.88 17.05 8.60
N TRP A 201 20.09 18.34 8.58
CA TRP A 201 20.44 19.15 7.42
C TRP A 201 21.83 19.74 7.63
N ASN A 202 22.85 19.13 7.01
CA ASN A 202 24.26 19.43 7.30
C ASN A 202 24.86 20.57 6.46
N THR A 203 24.08 21.17 5.55
CA THR A 203 24.54 22.24 4.66
C THR A 203 23.97 23.58 5.08
N ASP A 204 24.71 24.67 4.84
CA ASP A 204 24.22 26.00 5.18
C ASP A 204 22.95 26.32 4.38
N SER A 205 21.90 26.81 5.06
CA SER A 205 20.63 27.14 4.43
C SER A 205 20.05 28.42 5.01
N PHE A 206 20.05 29.47 4.19
CA PHE A 206 19.41 30.75 4.52
C PHE A 206 17.92 30.58 4.84
N LYS A 207 17.24 29.68 4.13
CA LYS A 207 15.80 29.43 4.32
C LYS A 207 15.50 28.85 5.71
N LEU A 208 16.32 27.90 6.21
CA LEU A 208 16.14 27.35 7.55
C LEU A 208 16.28 28.41 8.63
N ARG A 209 17.31 29.27 8.51
CA ARG A 209 17.50 30.40 9.44
C ARG A 209 16.31 31.35 9.43
N ASN A 210 15.81 31.69 8.24
CA ASN A 210 14.69 32.63 8.10
C ASN A 210 13.37 32.06 8.63
N GLU A 211 13.15 30.75 8.51
CA GLU A 211 11.95 30.07 9.04
C GLU A 211 12.11 29.61 10.50
N GLY A 212 13.28 29.82 11.12
CA GLY A 212 13.55 29.38 12.49
C GLY A 212 13.63 27.85 12.66
N VAL A 213 13.91 27.13 11.58
CA VAL A 213 13.99 25.67 11.57
C VAL A 213 15.43 25.24 11.93
N PRO A 214 15.62 24.35 12.90
CA PRO A 214 16.95 23.89 13.29
C PRO A 214 17.57 22.98 12.21
N ASP A 215 18.90 22.92 12.22
CA ASP A 215 19.69 22.01 11.38
C ASP A 215 19.49 20.52 11.74
N HIS A 216 18.87 20.23 12.88
CA HIS A 216 18.42 18.89 13.22
C HIS A 216 17.23 18.90 14.18
N PHE A 217 16.39 17.87 14.08
CA PHE A 217 15.28 17.64 15.00
C PHE A 217 14.85 16.16 15.01
N GLU A 218 14.05 15.78 16.01
CA GLU A 218 13.45 14.44 16.10
C GLU A 218 12.04 14.46 15.50
N PHE A 219 11.77 13.59 14.54
CA PHE A 219 10.45 13.43 13.93
C PHE A 219 9.67 12.27 14.59
N LYS A 220 8.52 12.58 15.17
CA LYS A 220 7.60 11.66 15.86
C LYS A 220 6.27 11.47 15.12
N GLY A 221 6.01 12.30 14.10
CA GLY A 221 4.84 12.19 13.25
C GLY A 221 4.84 10.98 12.30
N SER A 222 3.80 10.89 11.49
CA SER A 222 3.65 9.90 10.42
C SER A 222 3.43 10.58 9.07
N ALA A 223 3.67 9.85 7.99
CA ALA A 223 3.46 10.32 6.63
C ALA A 223 2.56 9.36 5.83
N ILE A 224 1.64 9.92 5.06
CA ILE A 224 0.80 9.19 4.11
C ILE A 224 1.11 9.72 2.71
N PHE A 225 1.41 8.83 1.77
CA PHE A 225 1.64 9.18 0.37
C PHE A 225 0.49 8.67 -0.46
N ILE A 226 -0.19 9.56 -1.18
CA ILE A 226 -1.25 9.22 -2.12
C ILE A 226 -0.71 9.51 -3.51
N THR A 227 -0.46 8.46 -4.27
CA THR A 227 0.16 8.57 -5.60
C THR A 227 -0.48 7.60 -6.58
N ASN A 228 -0.45 7.96 -7.86
CA ASN A 228 -0.82 7.07 -8.96
C ASN A 228 0.40 6.38 -9.58
N ILE A 229 1.61 6.61 -9.06
CA ILE A 229 2.83 5.95 -9.52
C ILE A 229 2.72 4.44 -9.30
N LYS A 230 2.97 3.68 -10.38
CA LYS A 230 3.14 2.23 -10.31
C LYS A 230 4.59 1.91 -10.00
N PHE A 231 4.89 1.57 -8.74
CA PHE A 231 6.26 1.29 -8.29
C PHE A 231 6.95 0.15 -9.05
N GLU A 232 6.19 -0.84 -9.51
CA GLU A 232 6.67 -1.92 -10.37
C GLU A 232 7.29 -1.43 -11.69
N HIS A 233 6.83 -0.27 -12.19
CA HIS A 233 7.27 0.33 -13.44
C HIS A 233 8.40 1.35 -13.25
N VAL A 234 8.81 1.63 -12.01
CA VAL A 234 9.96 2.47 -11.74
C VAL A 234 11.21 1.72 -12.21
N LYS A 235 11.77 2.17 -13.35
CA LYS A 235 12.93 1.55 -14.02
C LYS A 235 14.23 1.71 -13.24
N SER A 236 14.33 2.74 -12.40
CA SER A 236 15.53 2.99 -11.58
C SER A 236 15.54 2.04 -10.39
N LYS A 237 16.52 1.11 -10.37
CA LYS A 237 16.75 0.20 -9.24
C LYS A 237 17.01 0.98 -7.95
N LYS A 238 17.80 2.06 -8.04
CA LYS A 238 18.08 2.97 -6.92
C LYS A 238 16.77 3.52 -6.33
N LEU A 239 15.90 4.07 -7.17
CA LEU A 239 14.64 4.65 -6.72
C LEU A 239 13.72 3.61 -6.08
N ARG A 240 13.68 2.39 -6.65
CA ARG A 240 12.96 1.26 -6.08
C ARG A 240 13.48 0.88 -4.69
N ASP A 241 14.79 0.81 -4.51
CA ASP A 241 15.42 0.52 -3.22
C ASP A 241 15.15 1.65 -2.20
N HIS A 242 15.02 2.90 -2.65
CA HIS A 242 14.60 4.01 -1.78
C HIS A 242 13.16 3.87 -1.31
N LEU A 243 12.25 3.48 -2.20
CA LEU A 243 10.83 3.33 -1.91
C LEU A 243 10.53 2.11 -1.03
N LEU A 244 11.20 0.98 -1.28
CA LEU A 244 11.08 -0.22 -0.44
C LEU A 244 11.50 0.04 1.01
N ALA A 245 12.51 0.88 1.22
CA ALA A 245 12.95 1.26 2.56
C ALA A 245 11.97 2.18 3.30
N ILE A 246 11.00 2.80 2.59
CA ILE A 246 9.91 3.58 3.18
C ILE A 246 8.73 2.65 3.52
N GLU A 247 8.59 1.52 2.82
CA GLU A 247 7.57 0.51 3.10
C GLU A 247 7.89 -0.36 4.34
N SER A 248 9.17 -0.45 4.74
CA SER A 248 9.69 -1.29 5.84
C SER A 248 9.69 -0.61 7.21
#